data_AF-A0A3D2L5I9-F1
#
_entry.id   AF-A0A3D2L5I9-F1
#
_cell.length_a   1.000
_cell.length_b   1.000
_cell.length_c   1.000
_cell.angle_alpha   90.00
_cell.angle_beta   90.00
_cell.angle_gamma   90.00
#
_symmetry.space_group_name_H-M   'P 1'
#
loop_
_entity.id
_entity.type
_entity.pdbx_description
1 polymer ?
#
loop_
_entity_poly.entity_id
_entity_poly.type
_entity_poly.pdbx_seq_one_letter_code
_entity_poly.pdbx_strand_id
1 'polypeptide(L)'
;SVDGNLYNFNFAEADVEVRQREETRKIQTYALGGKTFAGNWTVDYEVSYAYAEEDDSNNHDVAFRSDDMEGDGIVVWDNSDPQKPKLSGTGIDFLYDPASYEMDAYEQEFTVNEDTEWAYKLDLTNDTVLGNTPVTWKMGVKVRDREKVRDENLFIWERDDVALTDYINANSQISGWRMNNPMFEWPSAGLTRALRGTFTADELDEDGTNFDSLAGDYTIDEMI
;
A
#
# COMPACT_ATOMS: atom_id res chain seq x y z
N SER A 1 -6.20 5.11 33.99
CA SER A 1 -7.48 4.96 34.73
C SER A 1 -8.64 5.41 33.86
N VAL A 2 -9.89 5.05 34.18
CA VAL A 2 -11.08 5.48 33.41
C VAL A 2 -12.01 6.28 34.31
N ASP A 3 -12.44 7.46 33.86
CA ASP A 3 -13.43 8.31 34.54
C ASP A 3 -14.46 8.83 33.53
N GLY A 4 -15.64 8.22 33.51
CA GLY A 4 -16.67 8.51 32.51
C GLY A 4 -16.17 8.24 31.08
N ASN A 5 -16.07 9.30 30.28
CA ASN A 5 -15.57 9.26 28.89
C ASN A 5 -14.06 9.58 28.79
N LEU A 6 -13.36 9.73 29.92
CA LEU A 6 -11.94 10.03 29.98
C LEU A 6 -11.14 8.77 30.25
N TYR A 7 -10.13 8.51 29.43
CA TYR A 7 -9.20 7.40 29.56
C TYR A 7 -7.79 7.97 29.76
N ASN A 8 -7.22 7.72 30.94
CA ASN A 8 -5.91 8.20 31.32
C ASN A 8 -4.87 7.10 31.08
N PHE A 9 -3.84 7.46 30.34
CA PHE A 9 -2.66 6.65 30.05
C PHE A 9 -1.49 7.21 30.86
N ASN A 10 -0.71 6.30 31.42
CA ASN A 10 0.45 6.66 32.25
C ASN A 10 1.79 6.44 31.55
N PHE A 11 1.72 5.92 30.33
CA PHE A 11 2.81 5.71 29.41
C PHE A 11 2.30 6.13 28.02
N ALA A 12 3.12 6.83 27.26
CA ALA A 12 2.82 7.19 25.88
C ALA A 12 4.11 7.25 25.07
N GLU A 13 3.99 6.83 23.83
CA GLU A 13 4.99 6.95 22.77
C GLU A 13 4.21 7.28 21.49
N ALA A 14 4.82 8.00 20.56
CA ALA A 14 4.20 8.32 19.30
C ALA A 14 5.20 8.22 18.16
N ASP A 15 4.70 7.73 17.03
CA ASP A 15 5.42 7.71 15.78
C ASP A 15 4.82 8.74 14.83
N VAL A 16 5.69 9.38 14.06
CA VAL A 16 5.32 10.14 12.88
C VAL A 16 6.11 9.65 11.68
N GLU A 17 5.41 9.42 10.59
CA GLU A 17 5.94 8.70 9.44
C GLU A 17 5.69 9.50 8.16
N VAL A 18 6.63 9.42 7.23
CA VAL A 18 6.42 9.95 5.89
C VAL A 18 6.94 9.00 4.81
N ARG A 19 6.02 8.61 3.93
CA ARG A 19 6.33 7.85 2.74
C ARG A 19 6.45 8.72 1.50
N GLN A 20 7.50 8.51 0.71
CA GLN A 20 7.62 9.07 -0.63
C GLN A 20 7.76 7.97 -1.68
N ARG A 21 6.75 7.91 -2.55
CA ARG A 21 6.54 6.80 -3.47
C ARG A 21 6.29 7.29 -4.89
N GLU A 22 6.95 6.67 -5.87
CA GLU A 22 6.66 6.83 -7.29
C GLU A 22 6.32 5.46 -7.87
N GLU A 23 5.05 5.29 -8.22
CA GLU A 23 4.52 4.05 -8.76
C GLU A 23 4.20 4.23 -10.25
N THR A 24 4.85 3.44 -11.10
CA THR A 24 4.60 3.44 -12.54
C THR A 24 3.81 2.20 -12.93
N ARG A 25 2.65 2.42 -13.56
CA ARG A 25 1.80 1.33 -14.06
C ARG A 25 1.79 1.27 -15.58
N LYS A 26 2.05 0.08 -16.10
CA LYS A 26 1.99 -0.22 -17.53
C LYS A 26 0.99 -1.33 -17.76
N ILE A 27 0.01 -1.10 -18.63
CA ILE A 27 -1.04 -2.07 -18.94
C ILE A 27 -1.14 -2.20 -20.45
N GLN A 28 -1.14 -3.44 -20.93
CA GLN A 28 -1.29 -3.79 -22.34
C GLN A 28 -2.31 -4.90 -22.50
N THR A 29 -3.15 -4.79 -23.51
CA THR A 29 -4.12 -5.83 -23.85
C THR A 29 -4.26 -5.91 -25.35
N TYR A 30 -4.12 -7.12 -25.87
CA TYR A 30 -4.27 -7.44 -27.28
C TYR A 30 -5.33 -8.53 -27.39
N ALA A 31 -6.28 -8.34 -28.30
CA ALA A 31 -7.29 -9.34 -28.59
C ALA A 31 -7.42 -9.50 -30.10
N LEU A 32 -7.40 -10.73 -30.57
CA LEU A 32 -7.69 -11.09 -31.94
C LEU A 32 -8.80 -12.12 -31.96
N GLY A 33 -9.77 -11.90 -32.83
CA GLY A 33 -10.88 -12.83 -32.98
C GLY A 33 -11.41 -12.83 -34.40
N GLY A 34 -12.27 -13.80 -34.66
CA GLY A 34 -12.92 -13.99 -35.94
C GLY A 34 -14.27 -14.65 -35.80
N LYS A 35 -15.08 -14.47 -36.84
CA LYS A 35 -16.39 -15.09 -36.97
C LYS A 35 -16.43 -15.85 -38.29
N THR A 36 -16.66 -17.15 -38.20
CA THR A 36 -16.78 -18.02 -39.37
C THR A 36 -18.20 -18.52 -39.50
N PHE A 37 -18.76 -18.42 -40.71
CA PHE A 37 -20.06 -18.98 -41.06
C PHE A 37 -19.86 -20.27 -41.86
N ALA A 38 -20.43 -21.37 -41.38
CA ALA A 38 -20.32 -22.68 -42.01
C ALA A 38 -21.69 -23.37 -42.03
N GLY A 39 -22.45 -23.15 -43.10
CA GLY A 39 -23.84 -23.61 -43.20
C GLY A 39 -24.70 -22.98 -42.11
N ASN A 40 -25.32 -23.81 -41.29
CA ASN A 40 -26.17 -23.38 -40.17
C ASN A 40 -25.38 -23.01 -38.91
N TRP A 41 -24.06 -23.19 -38.91
CA TRP A 41 -23.19 -22.87 -37.78
C TRP A 41 -22.57 -21.48 -37.93
N THR A 42 -22.56 -20.76 -36.83
CA THR A 42 -21.73 -19.58 -36.61
C THR A 42 -20.74 -19.90 -35.51
N VAL A 43 -19.45 -19.72 -35.81
CA VAL A 43 -18.34 -19.98 -34.89
C VAL A 43 -17.64 -18.65 -34.63
N ASP A 44 -17.73 -18.17 -33.40
CA ASP A 44 -17.01 -16.99 -32.91
C ASP A 44 -15.84 -17.47 -32.05
N TYR A 45 -14.62 -17.03 -32.37
CA TYR A 45 -13.41 -17.41 -31.65
C TYR A 45 -12.57 -16.18 -31.35
N GLU A 46 -11.92 -16.16 -30.19
CA GLU A 46 -11.07 -15.07 -29.72
C GLU A 46 -9.89 -15.61 -28.92
N VAL A 47 -8.73 -15.01 -29.14
CA VAL A 47 -7.56 -15.13 -28.28
C VAL A 47 -7.18 -13.74 -27.78
N SER A 48 -6.92 -13.63 -26.49
CA SER A 48 -6.44 -12.38 -25.89
C SER A 48 -5.22 -12.61 -25.03
N TYR A 49 -4.34 -11.61 -25.03
CA TYR A 49 -3.18 -11.50 -24.17
C TYR A 49 -3.29 -10.19 -23.39
N ALA A 50 -3.14 -10.25 -22.08
CA ALA A 50 -3.04 -9.09 -21.21
C ALA A 50 -1.74 -9.17 -20.41
N TYR A 51 -1.11 -8.02 -20.24
CA TYR A 51 0.07 -7.85 -19.41
C TYR A 51 -0.08 -6.55 -18.62
N ALA A 52 0.16 -6.62 -17.32
CA ALA A 52 0.27 -5.46 -16.46
C ALA A 52 1.54 -5.54 -15.61
N GLU A 53 2.17 -4.40 -15.41
CA GLU A 53 3.35 -4.22 -14.57
C GLU A 53 3.11 -2.99 -13.69
N GLU A 54 3.43 -3.11 -12.41
CA GLU A 54 3.50 -2.03 -11.44
C GLU A 54 4.92 -2.00 -10.87
N ASP A 55 5.66 -0.95 -11.18
CA ASP A 55 7.00 -0.69 -10.66
C ASP A 55 6.91 0.38 -9.57
N ASP A 56 7.27 0.00 -8.34
CA ASP A 56 7.32 0.85 -7.16
C ASP A 56 8.76 0.94 -6.59
N SER A 57 9.76 0.79 -7.46
CA SER A 57 11.18 0.74 -7.07
C SER A 57 11.76 2.09 -6.62
N ASN A 58 10.96 3.15 -6.66
CA ASN A 58 11.33 4.48 -6.18
C ASN A 58 10.47 4.87 -4.97
N ASN A 59 10.50 4.01 -3.96
CA ASN A 59 9.82 4.19 -2.69
C ASN A 59 10.84 4.45 -1.56
N HIS A 60 10.44 5.18 -0.53
CA HIS A 60 11.06 5.09 0.79
C HIS A 60 10.07 5.52 1.86
N ASP A 61 10.26 4.98 3.05
CA ASP A 61 9.56 5.37 4.25
C ASP A 61 10.55 5.82 5.33
N VAL A 62 10.12 6.73 6.19
CA VAL A 62 10.87 7.11 7.40
C VAL A 62 9.91 7.29 8.54
N ALA A 63 10.11 6.50 9.58
CA ALA A 63 9.45 6.65 10.87
C ALA A 63 10.36 7.41 11.83
N PHE A 64 9.79 8.37 12.55
CA PHE A 64 10.41 9.02 13.69
C PHE A 64 9.56 8.76 14.92
N ARG A 65 10.20 8.30 15.99
CA ARG A 65 9.58 7.92 17.25
C ARG A 65 9.95 8.90 18.34
N SER A 66 9.00 9.18 19.21
CA SER A 66 9.25 9.98 20.40
C SER A 66 9.90 9.14 21.50
N ASP A 67 10.60 9.78 22.43
CA ASP A 67 10.97 9.13 23.70
C ASP A 67 9.75 8.59 24.47
N ASP A 68 10.00 7.56 25.29
CA ASP A 68 9.05 7.03 26.26
C ASP A 68 8.61 8.09 27.28
N MET A 69 7.31 8.42 27.28
CA MET A 69 6.74 9.38 28.22
C MET A 69 5.99 8.67 29.34
N GLU A 70 6.55 8.71 30.55
CA GLU A 70 5.96 8.11 31.75
C GLU A 70 5.45 9.15 32.76
N GLY A 71 4.29 8.89 33.38
CA GLY A 71 3.73 9.72 34.44
C GLY A 71 2.24 9.52 34.64
N ASP A 72 1.67 9.93 35.77
CA ASP A 72 0.23 9.77 35.99
C ASP A 72 -0.60 10.70 35.10
N GLY A 73 -1.43 10.13 34.22
CA GLY A 73 -2.28 10.88 33.30
C GLY A 73 -1.50 11.70 32.25
N ILE A 74 -0.37 11.17 31.78
CA ILE A 74 0.49 11.84 30.79
C ILE A 74 -0.28 12.16 29.50
N VAL A 75 -1.13 11.21 29.07
CA VAL A 75 -2.10 11.38 28.00
C VAL A 75 -3.50 11.03 28.52
N VAL A 76 -4.47 11.87 28.21
CA VAL A 76 -5.88 11.71 28.52
C VAL A 76 -6.65 11.74 27.21
N TRP A 77 -7.23 10.60 26.85
CA TRP A 77 -8.19 10.50 25.76
C TRP A 77 -9.57 10.88 26.28
N ASP A 78 -10.13 11.95 25.73
CA ASP A 78 -11.50 12.39 25.96
C ASP A 78 -12.40 11.95 24.81
N ASN A 79 -13.31 11.03 25.11
CA ASN A 79 -14.31 10.50 24.17
C ASN A 79 -15.72 11.10 24.38
N SER A 80 -15.84 12.26 25.00
CA SER A 80 -17.14 12.92 25.24
C SER A 80 -17.87 13.32 23.97
N ASP A 81 -17.13 13.63 22.90
CA ASP A 81 -17.62 13.67 21.52
C ASP A 81 -16.93 12.55 20.71
N PRO A 82 -17.59 11.39 20.54
CA PRO A 82 -17.02 10.27 19.78
C PRO A 82 -16.73 10.59 18.31
N GLN A 83 -17.30 11.66 17.74
CA GLN A 83 -17.00 12.08 16.38
C GLN A 83 -15.71 12.90 16.30
N LYS A 84 -15.28 13.50 17.42
CA LYS A 84 -14.04 14.27 17.54
C LYS A 84 -13.38 14.03 18.90
N PRO A 85 -12.78 12.85 19.11
CA PRO A 85 -12.00 12.60 20.32
C PRO A 85 -10.90 13.64 20.49
N LYS A 86 -10.52 13.90 21.74
CA LYS A 86 -9.47 14.86 22.09
C LYS A 86 -8.43 14.22 23.00
N LEU A 87 -7.16 14.31 22.64
CA LEU A 87 -6.04 14.06 23.53
C LEU A 87 -5.69 15.33 24.31
N SER A 88 -5.41 15.16 25.59
CA SER A 88 -4.90 16.19 26.50
C SER A 88 -4.00 15.51 27.54
N GLY A 89 -3.56 16.21 28.58
CA GLY A 89 -2.72 15.63 29.62
C GLY A 89 -1.53 16.51 29.95
N THR A 90 -0.78 16.13 30.98
CA THR A 90 0.37 16.89 31.48
C THR A 90 1.61 16.74 30.59
N GLY A 91 1.69 15.65 29.82
CA GLY A 91 2.75 15.44 28.85
C GLY A 91 2.16 15.20 27.48
N ILE A 92 1.23 16.06 27.04
CA ILE A 92 0.73 16.01 25.66
C ILE A 92 1.66 16.76 24.69
N ASP A 93 2.53 17.62 25.22
CA ASP A 93 3.33 18.55 24.42
C ASP A 93 4.38 17.85 23.54
N PHE A 94 4.88 16.66 23.93
CA PHE A 94 5.80 15.88 23.10
C PHE A 94 5.19 15.53 21.74
N LEU A 95 3.87 15.37 21.65
CA LEU A 95 3.17 15.10 20.39
C LEU A 95 3.26 16.25 19.37
N TYR A 96 3.62 17.44 19.85
CA TYR A 96 3.58 18.68 19.07
C TYR A 96 4.97 19.32 18.93
N ASP A 97 6.00 18.71 19.51
CA ASP A 97 7.37 19.18 19.45
C ASP A 97 8.22 18.21 18.62
N PRO A 98 8.62 18.57 17.38
CA PRO A 98 9.46 17.71 16.55
C PRO A 98 10.84 17.44 17.18
N ALA A 99 11.27 18.23 18.17
CA ALA A 99 12.52 17.95 18.90
C ALA A 99 12.40 16.76 19.88
N SER A 100 11.18 16.26 20.13
CA SER A 100 10.94 15.07 20.93
C SER A 100 11.06 13.77 20.13
N TYR A 101 11.39 13.83 18.83
CA TYR A 101 11.40 12.68 17.93
C TYR A 101 12.77 12.45 17.28
N GLU A 102 13.19 11.19 17.26
CA GLU A 102 14.36 10.68 16.56
C GLU A 102 13.96 9.57 15.58
N MET A 103 14.80 9.28 14.59
CA MET A 103 14.48 8.27 13.58
C MET A 103 14.43 6.89 14.22
N ASP A 104 13.33 6.19 14.00
CA ASP A 104 13.17 4.79 14.39
C ASP A 104 13.67 3.88 13.27
N ALA A 105 13.12 4.08 12.08
CA ALA A 105 13.46 3.29 10.91
C ALA A 105 13.44 4.12 9.62
N TYR A 106 14.36 3.83 8.72
CA TYR A 106 14.32 4.20 7.32
C TYR A 106 14.11 2.94 6.49
N GLU A 107 13.10 2.93 5.64
CA GLU A 107 12.78 1.79 4.79
C GLU A 107 12.93 2.17 3.32
N GLN A 108 13.58 1.33 2.52
CA GLN A 108 13.61 1.46 1.08
C GLN A 108 13.16 0.17 0.41
N GLU A 109 11.97 0.22 -0.17
CA GLU A 109 11.35 -0.89 -0.88
C GLU A 109 11.63 -0.78 -2.38
N PHE A 110 12.04 -1.90 -2.99
CA PHE A 110 12.18 -2.07 -4.42
C PHE A 110 11.24 -3.19 -4.88
N THR A 111 10.09 -2.81 -5.42
CA THR A 111 9.04 -3.77 -5.75
C THR A 111 8.62 -3.67 -7.20
N VAL A 112 8.52 -4.84 -7.85
CA VAL A 112 7.92 -4.99 -9.18
C VAL A 112 6.83 -6.06 -9.10
N ASN A 113 5.61 -5.69 -9.46
CA ASN A 113 4.47 -6.60 -9.56
C ASN A 113 4.11 -6.80 -11.04
N GLU A 114 4.06 -8.04 -11.50
CA GLU A 114 3.65 -8.40 -12.86
C GLU A 114 2.39 -9.29 -12.86
N ASP A 115 1.53 -9.10 -13.86
CA ASP A 115 0.32 -9.88 -14.08
C ASP A 115 0.18 -10.17 -15.57
N THR A 116 0.30 -11.45 -15.94
CA THR A 116 0.22 -11.92 -17.32
C THR A 116 -0.97 -12.85 -17.48
N GLU A 117 -1.82 -12.61 -18.49
CA GLU A 117 -2.97 -13.45 -18.77
C GLU A 117 -3.11 -13.79 -20.25
N TRP A 118 -3.34 -15.06 -20.53
CA TRP A 118 -3.87 -15.54 -21.81
C TRP A 118 -5.32 -15.98 -21.64
N ALA A 119 -6.18 -15.62 -22.58
CA ALA A 119 -7.54 -16.14 -22.63
C ALA A 119 -7.92 -16.63 -24.02
N TYR A 120 -8.65 -17.73 -24.05
CA TYR A 120 -9.17 -18.35 -25.25
C TYR A 120 -10.68 -18.48 -25.11
N LYS A 121 -11.41 -18.06 -26.13
CA LYS A 121 -12.87 -18.13 -26.15
C LYS A 121 -13.36 -18.74 -27.46
N LEU A 122 -14.32 -19.65 -27.34
CA LEU A 122 -15.01 -20.26 -28.47
C LEU A 122 -16.51 -20.30 -28.18
N ASP A 123 -17.30 -19.59 -28.99
CA ASP A 123 -18.76 -19.63 -28.96
C ASP A 123 -19.28 -20.27 -30.25
N LEU A 124 -20.21 -21.23 -30.11
CA LEU A 124 -20.85 -21.91 -31.21
C LEU A 124 -22.35 -21.63 -31.19
N THR A 125 -22.88 -21.18 -32.32
CA THR A 125 -24.31 -20.99 -32.54
C THR A 125 -24.76 -21.86 -33.72
N ASN A 126 -25.88 -22.57 -33.58
CA ASN A 126 -26.46 -23.39 -34.64
C ASN A 126 -27.95 -23.13 -34.81
N ASP A 127 -28.33 -22.69 -36.01
CA ASP A 127 -29.71 -22.46 -36.37
C ASP A 127 -30.31 -23.71 -37.02
N THR A 128 -31.34 -24.28 -36.39
CA THR A 128 -32.02 -25.50 -36.84
C THR A 128 -33.51 -25.29 -36.88
N VAL A 129 -34.22 -26.30 -37.40
CA VAL A 129 -35.68 -26.35 -37.36
C VAL A 129 -36.07 -27.69 -36.76
N LEU A 130 -36.86 -27.67 -35.68
CA LEU A 130 -37.44 -28.86 -35.06
C LEU A 130 -38.90 -28.95 -35.49
N GLY A 131 -39.20 -29.78 -36.49
CA GLY A 131 -40.51 -29.81 -37.15
C GLY A 131 -40.75 -28.54 -37.98
N ASN A 132 -41.64 -27.66 -37.51
CA ASN A 132 -41.91 -26.35 -38.10
C ASN A 132 -41.44 -25.17 -37.24
N THR A 133 -40.76 -25.45 -36.13
CA THR A 133 -40.31 -24.43 -35.17
C THR A 133 -38.81 -24.15 -35.36
N PRO A 134 -38.40 -22.92 -35.69
CA PRO A 134 -37.00 -22.52 -35.69
C PRO A 134 -36.41 -22.59 -34.28
N VAL A 135 -35.23 -23.15 -34.14
CA VAL A 135 -34.52 -23.31 -32.86
C VAL A 135 -33.06 -22.92 -33.05
N THR A 136 -32.54 -22.05 -32.19
CA THR A 136 -31.12 -21.69 -32.15
C THR A 136 -30.47 -22.31 -30.93
N TRP A 137 -29.47 -23.15 -31.15
CA TRP A 137 -28.64 -23.73 -30.10
C TRP A 137 -27.41 -22.86 -29.90
N LYS A 138 -27.04 -22.59 -28.64
CA LYS A 138 -25.84 -21.84 -28.28
C LYS A 138 -25.05 -22.57 -27.21
N MET A 139 -23.75 -22.68 -27.40
CA MET A 139 -22.81 -23.21 -26.42
C MET A 139 -21.51 -22.40 -26.50
N GLY A 140 -20.78 -22.29 -25.40
CA GLY A 140 -19.53 -21.56 -25.36
C GLY A 140 -18.59 -22.10 -24.30
N VAL A 141 -17.30 -21.92 -24.54
CA VAL A 141 -16.23 -22.23 -23.60
C VAL A 141 -15.26 -21.05 -23.56
N LYS A 142 -14.79 -20.73 -22.36
CA LYS A 142 -13.70 -19.78 -22.13
C LYS A 142 -12.72 -20.44 -21.19
N VAL A 143 -11.44 -20.34 -21.51
CA VAL A 143 -10.32 -20.76 -20.65
C VAL A 143 -9.42 -19.55 -20.45
N ARG A 144 -8.95 -19.36 -19.23
CA ARG A 144 -7.99 -18.33 -18.84
C ARG A 144 -6.83 -18.97 -18.10
N ASP A 145 -5.64 -18.48 -18.40
CA ASP A 145 -4.39 -18.86 -17.76
C ASP A 145 -3.70 -17.58 -17.34
N ARG A 146 -3.51 -17.39 -16.03
CA ARG A 146 -3.02 -16.15 -15.44
C ARG A 146 -1.90 -16.45 -14.45
N GLU A 147 -0.81 -15.71 -14.59
CA GLU A 147 0.33 -15.72 -13.68
C GLU A 147 0.48 -14.33 -13.06
N LYS A 148 0.62 -14.29 -11.73
CA LYS A 148 0.94 -13.06 -10.99
C LYS A 148 2.22 -13.26 -10.22
N VAL A 149 3.18 -12.37 -10.41
CA VAL A 149 4.48 -12.37 -9.72
C VAL A 149 4.62 -11.06 -8.93
N ARG A 150 5.14 -11.15 -7.71
CA ARG A 150 5.67 -10.03 -6.93
C ARG A 150 7.12 -10.35 -6.58
N ASP A 151 8.01 -9.43 -6.92
CA ASP A 151 9.42 -9.40 -6.52
C ASP A 151 9.62 -8.16 -5.66
N GLU A 152 10.07 -8.34 -4.43
CA GLU A 152 10.24 -7.31 -3.42
C GLU A 152 11.62 -7.42 -2.76
N ASN A 153 12.35 -6.30 -2.75
CA ASN A 153 13.56 -6.15 -1.96
C ASN A 153 13.38 -4.96 -1.03
N LEU A 154 13.21 -5.23 0.26
CA LEU A 154 13.07 -4.22 1.31
C LEU A 154 14.39 -4.09 2.07
N PHE A 155 14.83 -2.87 2.30
CA PHE A 155 15.96 -2.56 3.19
C PHE A 155 15.48 -1.70 4.34
N ILE A 156 15.78 -2.12 5.57
CA ILE A 156 15.42 -1.42 6.80
C ILE A 156 16.70 -0.98 7.51
N TRP A 157 16.82 0.32 7.80
CA TRP A 157 17.95 0.87 8.54
C TRP A 157 17.49 1.59 9.80
N GLU A 158 18.25 1.42 10.87
CA GLU A 158 18.04 2.05 12.17
C GLU A 158 19.27 2.90 12.54
N ARG A 159 19.05 4.13 13.01
CA ARG A 159 20.14 5.06 13.36
C ARG A 159 19.71 6.10 14.39
N ASP A 160 20.39 6.08 15.54
CA ASP A 160 20.06 6.91 16.72
C ASP A 160 20.39 8.41 16.59
N ASP A 161 21.17 8.86 15.58
CA ASP A 161 21.65 10.26 15.48
C ASP A 161 20.90 11.12 14.45
N VAL A 162 19.67 10.72 14.11
CA VAL A 162 18.84 11.39 13.09
C VAL A 162 17.63 12.03 13.77
N ALA A 163 17.71 13.33 14.05
CA ALA A 163 16.62 14.08 14.64
C ALA A 163 15.55 14.46 13.61
N LEU A 164 14.26 14.37 13.96
CA LEU A 164 13.16 14.81 13.09
C LEU A 164 13.30 16.28 12.69
N THR A 165 13.84 17.13 13.57
CA THR A 165 14.02 18.57 13.32
C THR A 165 14.85 18.90 12.08
N ASP A 166 15.71 17.99 11.62
CA ASP A 166 16.50 18.18 10.40
C ASP A 166 15.68 17.92 9.11
N TYR A 167 14.51 17.29 9.24
CA TYR A 167 13.65 16.84 8.14
C TYR A 167 12.26 17.50 8.14
N ILE A 168 12.12 18.65 8.80
CA ILE A 168 10.90 19.48 8.76
C ILE A 168 11.14 20.77 7.98
N ASN A 169 10.13 21.23 7.21
CA ASN A 169 10.20 22.56 6.58
C ASN A 169 9.95 23.68 7.61
N ALA A 170 9.02 23.43 8.53
CA ALA A 170 8.66 24.29 9.66
C ALA A 170 7.83 23.47 10.65
N ASN A 171 7.79 23.90 11.92
CA ASN A 171 6.84 23.35 12.88
C ASN A 171 5.44 23.97 12.67
N SER A 172 4.81 23.65 11.52
CA SER A 172 3.55 24.22 11.06
C SER A 172 2.41 23.21 11.17
N GLN A 173 1.26 23.65 11.68
CA GLN A 173 0.04 22.87 11.70
C GLN A 173 -0.62 22.81 10.32
N ILE A 174 -1.23 21.68 9.97
CA ILE A 174 -2.03 21.51 8.76
C ILE A 174 -3.23 22.45 8.80
N SER A 175 -3.31 23.36 7.83
CA SER A 175 -4.44 24.28 7.69
C SER A 175 -5.75 23.52 7.41
N GLY A 176 -6.81 23.87 8.13
CA GLY A 176 -8.13 23.26 7.94
C GLY A 176 -8.28 21.86 8.55
N TRP A 177 -7.35 21.44 9.40
CA TRP A 177 -7.46 20.20 10.15
C TRP A 177 -8.75 20.14 10.98
N ARG A 178 -9.46 19.01 10.90
CA ARG A 178 -10.85 18.90 11.37
C ARG A 178 -11.03 18.27 12.75
N MET A 179 -9.98 17.65 13.29
CA MET A 179 -9.99 17.01 14.61
C MET A 179 -9.61 18.01 15.70
N ASN A 180 -9.87 17.65 16.96
CA ASN A 180 -9.65 18.54 18.11
C ASN A 180 -8.17 18.69 18.47
N ASN A 181 -7.36 17.67 18.20
CA ASN A 181 -5.90 17.76 18.32
C ASN A 181 -5.33 18.30 17.01
N PRO A 182 -4.34 19.21 17.06
CA PRO A 182 -3.67 19.66 15.86
C PRO A 182 -2.92 18.50 15.19
N MET A 183 -2.72 18.61 13.88
CA MET A 183 -1.83 17.77 13.10
C MET A 183 -0.82 18.68 12.42
N PHE A 184 0.41 18.19 12.24
CA PHE A 184 1.51 18.98 11.69
C PHE A 184 1.92 18.50 10.29
N GLU A 185 2.61 19.37 9.56
CA GLU A 185 3.07 19.10 8.19
C GLU A 185 4.36 18.25 8.12
N TRP A 186 4.92 17.87 9.27
CA TRP A 186 6.12 17.05 9.37
C TRP A 186 5.80 15.57 9.61
N PRO A 187 6.72 14.65 9.24
CA PRO A 187 8.01 14.88 8.57
C PRO A 187 7.87 15.30 7.10
N SER A 188 8.90 15.90 6.48
CA SER A 188 8.86 16.30 5.07
C SER A 188 9.40 15.21 4.14
N ALA A 189 8.51 14.62 3.34
CA ALA A 189 8.85 13.63 2.31
C ALA A 189 9.98 14.07 1.34
N GLY A 190 10.07 15.38 1.07
CA GLY A 190 11.08 15.93 0.17
C GLY A 190 12.47 16.01 0.82
N LEU A 191 12.52 16.27 2.13
CA LEU A 191 13.76 16.36 2.89
C LEU A 191 14.27 14.97 3.27
N THR A 192 13.38 14.05 3.67
CA THR A 192 13.75 12.67 4.04
C THR A 192 14.38 11.88 2.91
N ARG A 193 14.14 12.26 1.64
CA ARG A 193 14.87 11.73 0.48
C ARG A 193 16.40 11.87 0.63
N ALA A 194 16.89 12.86 1.37
CA ALA A 194 18.33 13.07 1.59
C ALA A 194 19.00 11.94 2.41
N LEU A 195 18.23 11.12 3.12
CA LEU A 195 18.75 9.96 3.87
C LEU A 195 19.17 8.80 2.95
N ARG A 196 18.67 8.76 1.70
CA ARG A 196 19.02 7.70 0.74
C ARG A 196 20.52 7.60 0.52
N GLY A 197 21.05 6.39 0.73
CA GLY A 197 22.47 6.11 0.53
C GLY A 197 23.40 6.76 1.57
N THR A 198 22.87 7.26 2.68
CA THR A 198 23.68 7.75 3.81
C THR A 198 24.01 6.65 4.80
N PHE A 199 23.31 5.52 4.74
CA PHE A 199 23.44 4.38 5.65
C PHE A 199 24.67 3.51 5.37
N THR A 200 25.19 2.96 6.45
CA THR A 200 26.31 2.00 6.49
C THR A 200 25.78 0.60 6.77
N ALA A 201 26.62 -0.41 6.60
CA ALA A 201 26.20 -1.80 6.73
C ALA A 201 25.84 -2.18 8.17
N ASP A 202 26.46 -1.53 9.17
CA ASP A 202 26.19 -1.78 10.59
C ASP A 202 24.88 -1.17 11.10
N GLU A 203 24.25 -0.30 10.31
CA GLU A 203 22.95 0.32 10.59
C GLU A 203 21.80 -0.42 9.90
N LEU A 204 22.09 -1.46 9.11
CA LEU A 204 21.08 -2.28 8.46
C LEU A 204 20.53 -3.29 9.46
N ASP A 205 19.20 -3.32 9.63
CA ASP A 205 18.53 -4.46 10.25
C ASP A 205 18.51 -5.63 9.26
N GLU A 206 19.58 -6.44 9.30
CA GLU A 206 19.75 -7.59 8.42
C GLU A 206 18.63 -8.63 8.58
N ASP A 207 18.18 -8.87 9.82
CA ASP A 207 17.20 -9.90 10.12
C ASP A 207 15.80 -9.46 9.64
N GLY A 208 15.41 -8.22 9.93
CA GLY A 208 14.15 -7.63 9.45
C GLY A 208 14.11 -7.52 7.93
N THR A 209 15.15 -6.92 7.33
CA THR A 209 15.31 -6.81 5.87
C THR A 209 15.16 -8.16 5.17
N ASN A 210 15.87 -9.19 5.64
CA ASN A 210 15.83 -10.50 4.99
C ASN A 210 14.49 -11.21 5.19
N PHE A 211 13.88 -11.11 6.37
CA PHE A 211 12.58 -11.72 6.61
C PHE A 211 11.48 -11.07 5.76
N ASP A 212 11.41 -9.74 5.75
CA ASP A 212 10.35 -9.01 5.07
C ASP A 212 10.49 -9.08 3.55
N SER A 213 11.70 -9.01 3.01
CA SER A 213 11.94 -9.22 1.56
C SER A 213 11.45 -10.62 1.12
N LEU A 214 11.83 -11.67 1.86
CA LEU A 214 11.43 -13.04 1.54
C LEU A 214 9.93 -13.29 1.72
N ALA A 215 9.29 -12.59 2.66
CA ALA A 215 7.85 -12.69 2.88
C ALA A 215 7.04 -11.94 1.81
N GLY A 216 7.63 -10.91 1.19
CA GLY A 216 7.05 -10.12 0.11
C GLY A 216 6.94 -10.87 -1.23
N ASP A 217 7.90 -11.76 -1.51
CA ASP A 217 7.97 -12.50 -2.77
C ASP A 217 6.88 -13.57 -2.92
N TYR A 218 6.18 -13.57 -4.05
CA TYR A 218 5.28 -14.66 -4.40
C TYR A 218 5.05 -14.84 -5.91
N THR A 219 4.60 -16.03 -6.27
CA THR A 219 4.05 -16.36 -7.59
C THR A 219 2.72 -17.08 -7.41
N ILE A 220 1.70 -16.66 -8.15
CA ILE A 220 0.37 -17.26 -8.16
C ILE A 220 0.00 -17.63 -9.60
N ASP A 221 -0.31 -18.91 -9.81
CA ASP A 221 -0.81 -19.45 -11.06
C ASP A 221 -2.31 -19.79 -10.95
N GLU A 222 -3.12 -19.25 -11.85
CA GLU A 222 -4.56 -19.46 -11.91
C GLU A 222 -4.98 -19.97 -13.29
N MET A 223 -5.56 -21.18 -13.34
CA MET A 223 -6.20 -21.72 -14.54
C MET A 223 -7.71 -21.87 -14.30
N ILE A 224 -8.52 -21.20 -15.11
CA ILE A 224 -10.00 -21.14 -14.98
C ILE A 224 -10.69 -21.45 -16.31
#